data_AF-A0A2I6K2C7-F1
#
_entry.id   AF-A0A2I6K2C7-F1
#
_cell.length_a   1.000
_cell.length_b   1.000
_cell.length_c   1.000
_cell.angle_alpha   90.00
_cell.angle_beta   90.00
_cell.angle_gamma   90.00
#
_symmetry.space_group_name_H-M   'P 1'
#
loop_
_entity.id
_entity.type
_entity.pdbx_description
1 polymer ?
#
loop_
_entity_poly.entity_id
_entity_poly.type
_entity_poly.pdbx_seq_one_letter_code
_entity_poly.pdbx_strand_id
1 'polypeptide(L)'
;MFLVFSCVVLFFIIFLLVFVFHLYFWNSDWFSLPGLRSWVSSFECGFVSQRLVENYFSYTYFILLVFFVVFDLEVSLLLNMPLQGVLFKNLSYYLFFLFLLSVGFSVEVSKGYVEWGY
;
A
#
# COMPACT_ATOMS: atom_id res chain seq x y z
N MET A 1 -8.57 -43.86 -4.67
CA MET A 1 -7.42 -43.85 -5.61
C MET A 1 -7.80 -43.26 -6.97
N PHE A 2 -8.85 -43.75 -7.65
CA PHE A 2 -9.33 -43.19 -8.93
C PHE A 2 -9.76 -41.71 -8.86
N LEU A 3 -10.40 -41.29 -7.77
CA LEU A 3 -10.85 -39.89 -7.59
C LEU A 3 -9.66 -38.92 -7.47
N VAL A 4 -8.65 -39.29 -6.68
CA VAL A 4 -7.39 -38.53 -6.55
C VAL A 4 -6.65 -38.46 -7.89
N PHE A 5 -6.60 -39.57 -8.62
CA PHE A 5 -6.00 -39.60 -9.96
C PHE A 5 -6.74 -38.67 -10.94
N SER A 6 -8.07 -38.67 -10.94
CA SER A 6 -8.89 -37.76 -11.75
C SER A 6 -8.63 -36.28 -11.43
N CYS A 7 -8.54 -35.92 -10.15
CA CYS A 7 -8.23 -34.56 -9.73
C CYS A 7 -6.84 -34.09 -10.19
N VAL A 8 -5.82 -34.97 -10.15
CA VAL A 8 -4.47 -34.65 -10.61
C VAL A 8 -4.44 -34.43 -12.12
N VAL A 9 -5.16 -35.26 -12.89
CA VAL A 9 -5.27 -35.11 -14.34
C VAL A 9 -5.97 -33.80 -14.71
N LEU A 10 -7.06 -33.44 -14.03
CA LEU A 10 -7.76 -32.17 -14.25
C LEU A 10 -6.87 -30.96 -13.95
N PHE A 11 -6.10 -30.99 -12.87
CA PHE A 11 -5.17 -29.92 -12.53
C PHE A 11 -4.11 -29.72 -13.62
N PHE A 12 -3.54 -30.82 -14.13
CA PHE A 12 -2.57 -30.76 -15.22
C PHE A 12 -3.15 -30.19 -16.51
N ILE A 13 -4.39 -30.55 -16.86
CA ILE A 13 -5.10 -30.03 -18.04
C ILE A 13 -5.30 -28.51 -17.91
N ILE A 14 -5.76 -28.05 -16.74
CA ILE A 14 -5.99 -26.62 -16.49
C ILE A 14 -4.66 -25.86 -16.56
N PHE A 15 -3.60 -26.40 -15.95
CA PHE A 15 -2.27 -25.80 -15.99
C PHE A 15 -1.73 -25.66 -17.42
N LEU A 16 -1.90 -26.70 -18.24
CA LEU A 16 -1.51 -26.68 -19.66
C LEU A 16 -2.29 -25.63 -20.46
N LEU A 17 -3.61 -25.51 -20.24
CA LEU A 17 -4.43 -24.51 -20.90
C LEU A 17 -4.00 -23.09 -20.57
N VAL A 18 -3.71 -22.81 -19.29
CA VAL A 18 -3.21 -21.50 -18.84
C VAL A 18 -1.84 -21.20 -19.45
N PHE A 19 -0.95 -22.19 -19.49
CA PHE A 19 0.38 -22.05 -20.08
C PHE A 19 0.31 -21.74 -21.58
N VAL A 20 -0.52 -22.46 -22.33
CA VAL A 20 -0.74 -22.22 -23.77
C VAL A 20 -1.36 -20.85 -24.00
N PHE A 21 -2.35 -20.45 -23.19
CA PHE A 21 -2.95 -19.12 -23.29
C PHE A 21 -1.89 -18.03 -23.09
N HIS A 22 -1.03 -18.16 -22.08
CA HIS A 22 -0.02 -17.15 -21.78
C HIS A 22 1.10 -17.09 -22.83
N LEU A 23 1.47 -18.25 -23.41
CA LEU A 23 2.42 -18.30 -24.52
C LEU A 23 1.85 -17.67 -25.80
N TYR A 24 0.58 -17.91 -26.10
CA TYR A 24 -0.03 -17.41 -27.33
C TYR A 24 -0.43 -15.94 -27.21
N PHE A 25 -1.09 -15.56 -26.11
CA PHE A 25 -1.63 -14.21 -25.91
C PHE A 25 -0.53 -13.16 -25.82
N TRP A 26 0.60 -13.47 -25.16
CA TRP A 26 1.69 -12.51 -24.99
C TRP A 26 2.63 -12.44 -26.21
N ASN A 27 2.82 -13.54 -26.96
CA ASN A 27 3.61 -13.51 -28.20
C ASN A 27 2.81 -13.04 -29.43
N SER A 28 1.49 -12.90 -29.29
CA SER A 28 0.68 -12.41 -30.39
C SER A 28 0.90 -10.90 -30.55
N ASP A 29 1.64 -10.50 -31.59
CA ASP A 29 1.80 -9.11 -32.05
C ASP A 29 0.46 -8.47 -32.50
N TRP A 30 -0.69 -8.98 -32.05
CA TRP A 30 -2.02 -8.41 -32.33
C TRP A 30 -2.16 -6.97 -31.85
N PHE A 31 -1.26 -6.52 -30.97
CA PHE A 31 -1.17 -5.13 -30.51
C PHE A 31 -0.45 -4.19 -31.47
N SER A 32 0.13 -4.67 -32.57
CA SER A 32 0.83 -3.85 -33.56
C SER A 32 -0.10 -3.17 -34.58
N LEU A 33 -1.40 -3.00 -34.27
CA LEU A 33 -2.32 -2.26 -35.14
C LEU A 33 -1.98 -0.76 -35.04
N PRO A 34 -1.63 -0.08 -36.15
CA PRO A 34 -1.27 1.33 -36.13
C PRO A 34 -2.49 2.17 -35.73
N GLY A 35 -2.54 2.58 -34.47
CA GLY A 35 -3.66 3.33 -33.89
C GLY A 35 -4.02 2.87 -32.47
N LEU A 36 -4.09 1.56 -32.22
CA LEU A 36 -4.53 1.02 -30.92
C LEU A 36 -3.58 1.42 -29.78
N ARG A 37 -2.27 1.49 -30.08
CA ARG A 37 -1.23 1.93 -29.14
C ARG A 37 -1.46 3.33 -28.57
N SER A 38 -2.13 4.23 -29.30
CA SER A 38 -2.43 5.59 -28.84
C SER A 38 -3.56 5.65 -27.80
N TRP A 39 -4.45 4.66 -27.79
CA TRP A 39 -5.54 4.55 -26.81
C TRP A 39 -5.11 3.88 -25.51
N VAL A 40 -4.01 3.12 -25.55
CA VAL A 40 -3.45 2.36 -24.40
C VAL A 40 -2.21 3.04 -23.82
N SER A 41 -1.69 4.09 -24.47
CA SER A 41 -0.60 4.90 -23.93
C SER A 41 -1.08 5.86 -22.84
N SER A 42 -0.24 6.13 -21.84
CA SER A 42 -0.49 7.14 -20.81
C SER A 42 -0.84 8.51 -21.42
N PHE A 43 -1.76 9.22 -20.79
CA PHE A 43 -2.20 10.55 -21.23
C PHE A 43 -1.12 11.60 -20.95
N GLU A 44 -0.47 12.07 -22.02
CA GLU A 44 0.57 13.12 -21.99
C GLU A 44 0.04 14.44 -22.58
N CYS A 45 -1.22 14.78 -22.28
CA CYS A 45 -1.87 16.00 -22.79
C CYS A 45 -1.83 16.15 -24.33
N GLY A 46 -1.87 15.04 -25.07
CA GLY A 46 -1.86 15.01 -26.54
C GLY A 46 -0.46 15.01 -27.17
N PHE A 47 0.61 15.01 -26.38
CA PHE A 47 1.99 14.87 -26.86
C PHE A 47 2.44 13.41 -26.89
N VAL A 48 3.45 13.11 -27.70
CA VAL A 48 4.13 11.80 -27.67
C VAL A 48 5.03 11.76 -26.43
N SER A 49 4.91 10.70 -25.62
CA SER A 49 5.76 10.52 -24.43
C SER A 49 7.23 10.52 -24.83
N GLN A 50 7.99 11.48 -24.30
CA GLN A 50 9.42 11.62 -24.60
C GLN A 50 10.32 10.94 -23.56
N ARG A 51 9.77 10.60 -22.38
CA ARG A 51 10.47 9.97 -21.25
C ARG A 51 9.55 9.03 -20.49
N LEU A 52 10.14 8.06 -19.79
CA LEU A 52 9.44 7.26 -18.80
C LEU A 52 9.04 8.18 -17.63
N VAL A 53 7.79 8.08 -17.20
CA VAL A 53 7.31 8.73 -15.96
C VAL A 53 7.83 7.90 -14.79
N GLU A 54 9.09 8.10 -14.42
CA GLU A 54 9.59 7.62 -13.14
C GLU A 54 9.17 8.62 -12.07
N ASN A 55 8.10 8.29 -11.35
CA ASN A 55 7.79 8.98 -10.10
C ASN A 55 8.82 8.52 -9.07
N TYR A 56 9.84 9.35 -8.84
CA TYR A 56 10.71 9.20 -7.67
C TYR A 56 9.83 9.26 -6.42
N PHE A 57 9.68 8.13 -5.74
CA PHE A 57 8.98 8.08 -4.47
C PHE A 57 9.73 9.00 -3.48
N SER A 58 9.08 10.06 -3.02
CA SER A 58 9.76 10.99 -2.11
C SER A 58 9.89 10.35 -0.73
N TYR A 59 11.07 10.51 -0.14
CA TYR A 59 11.38 10.00 1.19
C TYR A 59 10.49 10.62 2.28
N THR A 60 9.90 11.78 2.03
CA THR A 60 8.97 12.46 2.93
C THR A 60 7.68 11.66 3.16
N TYR A 61 7.07 11.11 2.10
CA TYR A 61 5.86 10.27 2.25
C TYR A 61 6.15 8.97 2.99
N PHE A 62 7.34 8.40 2.81
CA PHE A 62 7.75 7.21 3.54
C PHE A 62 7.78 7.44 5.05
N ILE A 63 8.43 8.53 5.46
CA ILE A 63 8.61 8.87 6.88
C ILE A 63 7.25 9.18 7.52
N LEU A 64 6.37 9.90 6.83
CA LEU A 64 5.01 10.17 7.30
C LEU A 64 4.21 8.88 7.53
N LEU A 65 4.33 7.88 6.63
CA LEU A 65 3.65 6.60 6.78
C LEU A 65 4.14 5.85 8.03
N VAL A 66 5.44 5.83 8.28
CA VAL A 66 6.00 5.18 9.48
C VAL A 66 5.49 5.85 10.75
N PHE A 67 5.48 7.19 10.82
CA PHE A 67 4.94 7.91 11.99
C PHE A 67 3.44 7.69 12.17
N PHE A 68 2.67 7.65 11.09
CA PHE A 68 1.25 7.32 11.14
C PHE A 68 1.00 5.95 11.78
N VAL A 69 1.78 4.92 11.42
CA VAL A 69 1.66 3.57 12.00
C VAL A 69 2.01 3.56 13.49
N VAL A 70 3.04 4.31 13.90
CA VAL A 70 3.42 4.42 15.33
C VAL A 70 2.31 5.12 16.12
N PHE A 71 1.78 6.23 15.60
CA PHE A 71 0.70 6.97 16.26
C PHE A 71 -0.59 6.14 16.38
N ASP A 72 -0.92 5.31 15.39
CA ASP A 72 -2.08 4.41 15.44
C ASP A 72 -1.93 3.33 16.54
N LEU A 73 -0.71 2.83 16.76
CA LEU A 73 -0.40 1.92 17.87
C LEU A 73 -0.60 2.63 19.23
N GLU A 74 -0.12 3.86 19.35
CA GLU A 74 -0.28 4.64 20.59
C GLU A 74 -1.75 4.96 20.91
N VAL A 75 -2.56 5.27 19.90
CA VAL A 75 -4.02 5.47 20.06
C VAL A 75 -4.71 4.16 20.45
N SER A 76 -4.30 3.04 19.88
CA SER A 76 -4.82 1.71 20.24
C SER A 76 -4.61 1.39 21.72
N LEU A 77 -3.50 1.84 22.32
CA LEU A 77 -3.24 1.70 23.76
C LEU A 77 -4.16 2.58 24.61
N LEU A 78 -4.56 3.75 24.11
CA LEU A 78 -5.48 4.67 24.78
C LEU A 78 -6.96 4.25 24.68
N LEU A 79 -7.32 3.36 23.76
CA LEU A 79 -8.71 2.98 23.49
C LEU A 79 -9.44 2.38 24.71
N ASN A 80 -8.70 1.76 25.63
CA ASN A 80 -9.24 1.21 26.88
C ASN A 80 -9.50 2.27 27.97
N MET A 81 -8.99 3.49 27.82
CA MET A 81 -9.16 4.57 28.79
C MET A 81 -10.63 4.94 29.05
N PRO A 82 -11.50 5.23 28.05
CA PRO A 82 -12.89 5.60 28.30
C PRO A 82 -13.75 4.46 28.85
N LEU A 83 -13.34 3.21 28.63
CA LEU A 83 -14.03 2.03 29.17
C LEU A 83 -13.78 1.87 30.69
N GLN A 84 -12.68 2.42 31.19
CA GLN A 84 -12.36 2.50 32.60
C GLN A 84 -12.90 3.85 33.12
N GLY A 85 -14.02 3.86 33.85
CA GLY A 85 -14.66 5.06 34.42
C GLY A 85 -13.77 6.04 35.23
N VAL A 86 -14.38 6.96 36.00
CA VAL A 86 -13.68 8.21 36.43
C VAL A 86 -12.68 8.05 37.61
N LEU A 87 -12.72 6.95 38.36
CA LEU A 87 -11.98 6.79 39.65
C LEU A 87 -10.98 5.62 39.64
N PHE A 88 -10.10 5.54 38.63
CA PHE A 88 -9.06 4.51 38.60
C PHE A 88 -7.73 5.02 39.15
N LYS A 89 -7.06 4.15 39.93
CA LYS A 89 -5.65 4.32 40.34
C LYS A 89 -4.69 4.52 39.15
N ASN A 90 -5.09 4.09 37.95
CA ASN A 90 -4.25 4.12 36.75
C ASN A 90 -4.37 5.42 35.93
N LEU A 91 -5.25 6.35 36.32
CA LEU A 91 -5.47 7.61 35.59
C LEU A 91 -4.18 8.44 35.47
N SER A 92 -3.33 8.43 36.49
CA SER A 92 -2.04 9.12 36.46
C SER A 92 -1.11 8.57 35.37
N TYR A 93 -1.10 7.26 35.13
CA TYR A 93 -0.30 6.65 34.07
C TYR A 93 -0.83 7.02 32.68
N TYR A 94 -2.15 7.06 32.48
CA TYR A 94 -2.75 7.51 31.23
C TYR A 94 -2.46 8.98 30.94
N LEU A 95 -2.54 9.85 31.95
CA LEU A 95 -2.17 11.27 31.82
C LEU A 95 -0.68 11.47 31.53
N PHE A 96 0.18 10.69 32.19
CA PHE A 96 1.61 10.70 31.91
C PHE A 96 1.92 10.23 30.49
N PHE A 97 1.23 9.19 30.01
CA PHE A 97 1.36 8.70 28.64
C PHE A 97 0.88 9.74 27.61
N LEU A 98 -0.26 10.40 27.85
CA LEU A 98 -0.74 11.50 27.01
C LEU A 98 0.24 12.68 26.95
N PHE A 99 0.89 13.00 28.07
CA PHE A 99 1.93 14.01 28.10
C PHE A 99 3.13 13.62 27.23
N LEU A 100 3.61 12.38 27.33
CA LEU A 100 4.69 11.85 26.50
C LEU A 100 4.33 11.92 25.00
N LEU A 101 3.12 11.50 24.64
CA LEU A 101 2.61 11.54 23.27
C LEU A 101 2.56 12.99 22.74
N SER A 102 2.07 13.94 23.55
CA SER A 102 2.04 15.37 23.18
C SER A 102 3.44 15.94 22.95
N VAL A 103 4.42 15.58 23.79
CA VAL A 103 5.82 15.99 23.62
C VAL A 103 6.43 15.36 22.37
N GLY A 104 6.23 14.06 22.15
CA GLY A 104 6.72 13.35 20.97
C GLY A 104 6.22 13.98 19.67
N PHE A 105 4.91 14.23 19.58
CA PHE A 105 4.28 14.89 18.44
C PHE A 105 4.82 16.31 18.23
N SER A 106 5.01 17.09 19.31
CA SER A 106 5.57 18.44 19.20
C SER A 106 6.99 18.43 18.62
N VAL A 107 7.82 17.47 19.03
CA VAL A 107 9.18 17.30 18.47
C VAL A 107 9.12 16.94 16.99
N GLU A 108 8.20 16.06 16.59
CA GLU A 108 8.03 15.65 15.20
C GLU A 108 7.65 16.83 14.29
N VAL A 109 6.69 17.65 14.73
CA VAL A 109 6.29 18.88 14.03
C VAL A 109 7.45 19.85 13.94
N SER A 110 8.21 20.06 15.03
CA SER A 110 9.36 20.97 15.03
C SER A 110 10.49 20.57 14.09
N LYS A 111 10.61 19.26 13.78
CA LYS A 111 11.61 18.72 12.85
C LYS A 111 11.16 18.78 11.38
N GLY A 112 9.93 19.22 11.11
CA GLY A 112 9.41 19.35 9.75
C GLY A 112 9.06 18.01 9.08
N TYR A 113 8.96 16.91 9.81
CA TYR A 113 8.56 15.61 9.23
C TYR A 113 7.11 15.58 8.74
N VAL A 114 6.29 16.49 9.26
CA VAL A 114 4.87 16.66 8.89
C VAL A 114 4.71 17.68 7.74
N GLU A 115 5.78 18.40 7.35
CA GLU A 115 5.70 19.37 6.27
C GLU A 115 5.64 18.69 4.90
N TRP A 116 4.67 19.10 4.10
CA TRP A 116 4.53 18.65 2.72
C TRP A 116 5.37 19.57 1.84
N GLY A 117 6.65 19.23 1.71
CA GLY A 117 7.54 19.81 0.71
C GLY A 117 7.37 19.10 -0.63
N TYR A 118 7.05 19.87 -1.68
CA TYR A 118 7.11 19.41 -3.06
C TYR A 118 8.55 19.14 -3.49
#